data_AF-A0A1H9EVM2-F1
#
_entry.id   AF-A0A1H9EVM2-F1
#
_cell.length_a   1.000
_cell.length_b   1.000
_cell.length_c   1.000
_cell.angle_alpha   90.00
_cell.angle_beta   90.00
_cell.angle_gamma   90.00
#
_symmetry.space_group_name_H-M   'P 1'
#
loop_
_entity.id
_entity.type
_entity.pdbx_description
1 polymer ?
#
loop_
_entity_poly.entity_id
_entity_poly.type
_entity_poly.pdbx_seq_one_letter_code
_entity_poly.pdbx_strand_id
1 'polypeptide(L)'
;MEPPVNTITSTVLAEGSTPDPVAQLNSVRRLVEDRYTCDQPLARAALHLIDCATDIVAQLPGGDLEAARGALGSARAAVVSATFAVGRVRDMATAEAERS
;
A
#
# COMPACT_ATOMS: atom_id res chain seq x y z
N MET A 1 16.10 61.63 2.38
CA MET A 1 16.99 60.60 1.81
C MET A 1 16.98 59.45 2.79
N GLU A 2 16.01 58.55 2.65
CA GLU A 2 15.84 57.36 3.48
C GLU A 2 16.41 56.14 2.74
N PRO A 3 17.02 55.16 3.42
CA PRO A 3 17.53 53.97 2.75
C PRO A 3 16.39 53.01 2.41
N PRO A 4 16.48 52.23 1.31
CA PRO A 4 15.42 51.30 0.96
C PRO A 4 15.45 50.08 1.89
N VAL A 5 14.26 49.76 2.42
CA VAL A 5 13.99 48.51 3.15
C VAL A 5 14.09 47.36 2.16
N ASN A 6 15.16 46.56 2.28
CA ASN A 6 15.30 45.32 1.52
C ASN A 6 14.11 44.41 1.80
N THR A 7 13.23 44.28 0.81
CA THR A 7 12.17 43.29 0.78
C THR A 7 12.82 41.96 0.50
N ILE A 8 13.07 41.18 1.56
CA ILE A 8 13.41 39.77 1.42
C ILE A 8 12.12 39.07 1.02
N THR A 9 11.95 38.87 -0.28
CA THR A 9 10.99 37.91 -0.83
C THR A 9 11.35 36.55 -0.25
N SER A 10 10.70 36.18 0.84
CA SER A 10 10.68 34.79 1.31
C SER A 10 9.98 34.00 0.22
N THR A 11 10.76 33.40 -0.66
CA THR A 11 10.35 32.23 -1.42
C THR A 11 10.04 31.15 -0.38
N VAL A 12 8.80 31.13 0.09
CA VAL A 12 8.18 29.92 0.60
C VAL A 12 8.27 28.96 -0.57
N LEU A 13 9.32 28.13 -0.53
CA LEU A 13 9.38 26.93 -1.34
C LEU A 13 8.04 26.25 -1.10
N ALA A 14 7.22 26.18 -2.16
CA ALA A 14 6.04 25.35 -2.16
C ALA A 14 6.51 23.98 -1.68
N GLU A 15 6.11 23.61 -0.46
CA GLU A 15 6.20 22.25 0.02
C GLU A 15 5.53 21.43 -1.06
N GLY A 16 6.35 20.73 -1.86
CA GLY A 16 5.85 19.86 -2.91
C GLY A 16 4.85 18.94 -2.25
N SER A 17 3.57 19.12 -2.59
CA SER A 17 2.46 18.42 -1.98
C SER A 17 2.82 16.94 -1.97
N THR A 18 3.18 16.43 -0.80
CA THR A 18 3.49 15.01 -0.67
C THR A 18 2.17 14.31 -0.95
N PRO A 19 2.12 13.47 -2.00
CA PRO A 19 0.87 12.86 -2.42
C PRO A 19 0.29 12.07 -1.25
N ASP A 20 -1.00 12.24 -1.02
CA ASP A 20 -1.73 11.55 0.05
C ASP A 20 -1.45 10.03 -0.04
N PRO A 21 -0.81 9.43 0.98
CA PRO A 21 -0.38 8.04 0.90
C PRO A 21 -1.57 7.07 0.78
N VAL A 22 -2.75 7.45 1.30
CA VAL A 22 -3.99 6.69 1.13
C VAL A 22 -4.43 6.71 -0.35
N ALA A 23 -4.41 7.87 -1.01
CA ALA A 23 -4.71 7.99 -2.43
C ALA A 23 -3.71 7.19 -3.31
N GLN A 24 -2.44 7.13 -2.93
CA GLN A 24 -1.46 6.30 -3.64
C GLN A 24 -1.76 4.81 -3.53
N LEU A 25 -2.05 4.31 -2.32
CA LEU A 25 -2.38 2.90 -2.09
C LEU A 25 -3.65 2.50 -2.84
N ASN A 26 -4.68 3.35 -2.84
CA ASN A 26 -5.89 3.14 -3.64
C ASN A 26 -5.63 3.11 -5.16
N SER A 27 -4.62 3.84 -5.63
CA SER A 27 -4.23 3.81 -7.05
C SER A 27 -3.50 2.51 -7.39
N VAL A 28 -2.64 2.01 -6.51
CA VAL A 28 -1.98 0.69 -6.66
C VAL A 28 -3.03 -0.42 -6.64
N ARG A 29 -4.01 -0.35 -5.73
CA ARG A 29 -5.11 -1.32 -5.65
C ARG A 29 -5.84 -1.49 -6.98
N ARG A 30 -6.26 -0.37 -7.59
CA ARG A 30 -6.93 -0.36 -8.90
C ARG A 30 -6.05 -0.95 -10.00
N LEU A 31 -4.76 -0.63 -10.01
CA LEU A 31 -3.82 -1.18 -10.98
C LEU A 31 -3.67 -2.70 -10.85
N VAL A 32 -3.77 -3.25 -9.64
CA VAL A 32 -3.77 -4.70 -9.42
C VAL A 32 -5.07 -5.32 -9.95
N GLU A 33 -6.23 -4.72 -9.68
CA GLU A 33 -7.52 -5.20 -10.18
C GLU A 33 -7.61 -5.16 -11.71
N ASP A 34 -7.05 -4.13 -12.35
CA ASP A 34 -7.06 -3.97 -13.81
C ASP A 34 -6.14 -4.96 -14.53
N ARG A 35 -5.01 -5.33 -13.90
CA ARG A 35 -3.95 -6.13 -14.55
C ARG A 35 -4.02 -7.62 -14.22
N TYR A 36 -4.61 -7.99 -13.09
CA TYR A 36 -4.59 -9.35 -12.59
C TYR A 36 -6.00 -9.82 -12.30
N THR A 37 -6.30 -11.06 -12.68
CA THR A 37 -7.58 -11.65 -12.31
C THR A 37 -7.60 -11.91 -10.81
N CYS A 38 -8.64 -11.43 -10.14
CA CYS A 38 -8.88 -11.67 -8.72
C CYS A 38 -9.08 -13.16 -8.38
N ASP A 39 -9.18 -14.05 -9.37
CA ASP A 39 -9.17 -15.49 -9.14
C ASP A 39 -7.78 -16.04 -8.80
N GLN A 40 -6.69 -15.35 -9.18
CA GLN A 40 -5.34 -15.76 -8.83
C GLN A 40 -5.08 -15.58 -7.33
N PRO A 41 -4.63 -16.64 -6.62
CA PRO A 41 -4.37 -16.56 -5.18
C PRO A 41 -3.40 -15.43 -4.78
N LEU A 42 -2.39 -15.18 -5.62
CA LEU A 42 -1.41 -14.11 -5.41
C LEU A 42 -1.99 -12.71 -5.62
N ALA A 43 -2.91 -12.55 -6.58
CA ALA A 43 -3.61 -11.27 -6.79
C ALA A 43 -4.50 -10.93 -5.59
N ARG A 44 -5.25 -11.90 -5.05
CA ARG A 44 -6.06 -11.69 -3.83
C ARG A 44 -5.20 -11.33 -2.63
N ALA A 45 -4.08 -12.04 -2.45
CA ALA A 45 -3.15 -11.75 -1.36
C ALA A 45 -2.59 -10.33 -1.47
N ALA A 46 -2.19 -9.89 -2.67
CA ALA A 46 -1.72 -8.54 -2.91
C ALA A 46 -2.79 -7.48 -2.60
N LEU A 47 -4.03 -7.69 -3.04
CA LEU A 47 -5.15 -6.79 -2.74
C LEU A 47 -5.39 -6.66 -1.23
N HIS A 48 -5.43 -7.78 -0.51
CA HIS A 48 -5.58 -7.76 0.96
C HIS A 48 -4.44 -7.03 1.68
N LEU A 49 -3.20 -7.16 1.19
CA LEU A 49 -2.06 -6.42 1.76
C LEU A 49 -2.18 -4.91 1.52
N ILE A 50 -2.65 -4.50 0.34
CA ILE A 50 -2.88 -3.09 0.01
C ILE A 50 -4.01 -2.51 0.87
N ASP A 51 -5.11 -3.24 1.03
CA ASP A 51 -6.23 -2.83 1.89
C ASP A 51 -5.74 -2.63 3.34
N CYS A 52 -4.99 -3.59 3.89
CA CYS A 52 -4.42 -3.48 5.23
C CYS A 52 -3.49 -2.26 5.37
N ALA A 53 -2.60 -2.04 4.39
CA ALA A 53 -1.71 -0.88 4.42
C ALA A 53 -2.49 0.45 4.38
N THR A 54 -3.59 0.49 3.60
CA THR A 54 -4.46 1.67 3.47
C THR A 54 -5.12 1.99 4.80
N ASP A 55 -5.69 0.98 5.47
CA ASP A 55 -6.33 1.14 6.77
C ASP A 55 -5.35 1.62 7.85
N ILE A 56 -4.12 1.08 7.87
CA ILE A 56 -3.07 1.50 8.82
C ILE A 56 -2.72 2.98 8.59
N VAL A 57 -2.45 3.35 7.34
CA VAL A 57 -1.99 4.70 6.99
C VAL A 57 -3.08 5.74 7.28
N ALA A 58 -4.35 5.42 7.02
CA ALA A 58 -5.48 6.30 7.31
C ALA A 58 -5.62 6.63 8.81
N GLN A 59 -5.08 5.78 9.69
CA GLN A 59 -5.18 5.94 11.15
C GLN A 59 -3.95 6.61 11.79
N LEU A 60 -2.83 6.77 11.06
CA LEU A 60 -1.59 7.35 11.58
C LEU A 60 -1.73 8.74 12.24
N PRO A 61 -2.59 9.67 11.77
CA PRO A 61 -2.76 10.94 12.48
C PRO A 61 -3.63 10.82 13.75
N GLY A 62 -4.34 9.71 13.96
CA GLY A 62 -5.26 9.49 15.08
C GLY A 62 -4.67 8.70 16.26
N GLY A 63 -3.61 7.92 16.06
CA GLY A 63 -2.89 7.23 17.14
C GLY A 63 -3.73 6.26 17.98
N ASP A 64 -4.76 5.65 17.41
CA ASP A 64 -5.61 4.68 18.11
C ASP A 64 -4.95 3.28 18.16
N LEU A 65 -4.61 2.85 19.36
CA LEU A 65 -3.96 1.55 19.61
C LEU A 65 -4.86 0.36 19.25
N GLU A 66 -6.17 0.45 19.48
CA GLU A 66 -7.08 -0.67 19.17
C GLU A 66 -7.25 -0.82 17.67
N ALA A 67 -7.41 0.29 16.95
CA ALA A 67 -7.50 0.27 15.51
C ALA A 67 -6.15 -0.17 14.87
N ALA A 68 -5.00 0.23 15.44
CA ALA A 68 -3.68 -0.28 15.04
C ALA A 68 -3.51 -1.80 15.30
N ARG A 69 -4.04 -2.32 16.41
CA ARG A 69 -4.06 -3.76 16.72
C ARG A 69 -4.93 -4.53 15.72
N GLY A 70 -6.12 -4.00 15.40
CA GLY A 70 -7.01 -4.56 14.39
C GLY A 70 -6.32 -4.63 13.02
N ALA A 71 -5.68 -3.53 12.62
CA ALA A 71 -4.99 -3.45 11.34
C ALA A 71 -3.76 -4.39 11.27
N LEU A 72 -3.01 -4.55 12.36
CA LEU A 72 -1.94 -5.56 12.46
C LEU A 72 -2.50 -6.99 12.36
N GLY A 73 -3.66 -7.26 12.96
CA GLY A 73 -4.36 -8.54 12.84
C GLY A 73 -4.73 -8.87 11.39
N SER A 74 -5.34 -7.92 10.69
CA SER A 74 -5.67 -8.03 9.26
C SER A 74 -4.41 -8.25 8.41
N ALA A 75 -3.35 -7.48 8.64
CA ALA A 75 -2.09 -7.64 7.92
C ALA A 75 -1.48 -9.03 8.10
N ARG A 76 -1.52 -9.61 9.32
CA ARG A 76 -1.05 -10.98 9.56
C ARG A 76 -1.87 -12.01 8.80
N ALA A 77 -3.20 -11.87 8.78
CA ALA A 77 -4.07 -12.76 8.01
C ALA A 77 -3.79 -12.68 6.50
N ALA A 78 -3.57 -11.48 5.98
CA ALA A 78 -3.18 -11.26 4.59
C ALA A 78 -1.83 -11.92 4.25
N VAL A 79 -0.83 -11.80 5.12
CA VAL A 79 0.48 -12.46 4.96
C VAL A 79 0.36 -13.98 4.96
N VAL A 80 -0.43 -14.57 5.87
CA VAL A 80 -0.67 -16.03 5.88
C VAL A 80 -1.31 -16.48 4.56
N SER A 81 -2.28 -15.71 4.07
CA SER A 81 -2.92 -15.97 2.77
C SER A 81 -1.92 -15.88 1.61
N ALA A 82 -1.01 -14.90 1.66
CA ALA A 82 0.08 -14.75 0.68
C ALA A 82 1.05 -15.94 0.71
N THR A 83 1.45 -16.40 1.90
CA THR A 83 2.32 -17.58 2.05
C THR A 83 1.67 -18.82 1.45
N PHE A 84 0.37 -19.03 1.71
CA PHE A 84 -0.36 -20.13 1.12
C PHE A 84 -0.45 -20.02 -0.41
N ALA A 85 -0.75 -18.82 -0.93
CA ALA A 85 -0.80 -18.56 -2.36
C ALA A 85 0.54 -18.88 -3.06
N VAL A 86 1.66 -18.49 -2.46
CA VAL A 86 3.01 -18.81 -2.96
C VAL A 86 3.24 -20.33 -2.99
N GLY A 87 2.85 -21.04 -1.93
CA GLY A 87 2.91 -22.49 -1.88
C GLY A 87 2.13 -23.13 -3.04
N ARG A 88 0.91 -22.66 -3.30
CA ARG A 88 0.10 -23.16 -4.42
C ARG A 88 0.76 -22.93 -5.78
N VAL A 89 1.35 -21.77 -6.01
CA VAL A 89 2.05 -21.48 -7.28
C VAL A 89 3.26 -22.40 -7.46
N ARG A 90 4.03 -22.64 -6.39
CA ARG A 90 5.14 -23.59 -6.43
C ARG A 90 4.65 -24.99 -6.79
N ASP A 91 3.61 -25.47 -6.12
CA ASP A 91 3.09 -26.83 -6.33
C ASP A 91 2.53 -27.00 -7.77
N MET A 92 1.89 -25.96 -8.32
CA MET A 92 1.46 -25.94 -9.72
C MET A 92 2.65 -26.03 -10.69
N ALA A 93 3.70 -25.24 -10.45
CA ALA A 93 4.90 -25.25 -11.29
C ALA A 93 5.62 -26.62 -11.26
N THR A 94 5.67 -27.27 -10.09
CA THR A 94 6.22 -28.63 -9.97
C THR A 94 5.40 -29.65 -10.76
N ALA A 95 4.07 -29.60 -10.65
CA ALA A 95 3.18 -30.52 -11.38
C ALA A 95 3.19 -30.30 -12.90
N GLU A 96 3.55 -29.11 -13.39
CA GLU A 96 3.77 -28.84 -14.81
C GLU A 96 5.11 -29.40 -15.30
N ALA A 97 6.17 -29.29 -14.48
CA ALA A 97 7.48 -29.85 -14.79
C ALA A 97 7.48 -31.39 -14.85
N GLU A 98 6.69 -32.06 -14.01
CA GLU A 98 6.55 -33.53 -14.03
C GLU A 98 5.75 -34.06 -15.23
N ARG A 99 5.01 -33.19 -15.93
CA ARG A 99 4.19 -33.53 -17.10
C ARG A 99 4.85 -33.22 -18.45
N SER A 100 6.01 -32.57 -18.44
CA SER A 100 6.77 -32.15 -19.63
C SER A 100 7.95 -33.08 -19.90
#